data_AF-A0A336NBE8-F1
#
_entry.id   AF-A0A336NBE8-F1
#
_cell.length_a   1.000
_cell.length_b   1.000
_cell.length_c   1.000
_cell.angle_alpha   90.00
_cell.angle_beta   90.00
_cell.angle_gamma   90.00
#
_symmetry.space_group_name_H-M   'P 1'
#
loop_
_entity.id
_entity.type
_entity.pdbx_description
1 polymer ?
#
loop_
_entity_poly.entity_id
_entity_poly.type
_entity_poly.pdbx_seq_one_letter_code
_entity_poly.pdbx_strand_id
1 'polypeptide(L)'
;MAKYTIKHICGHTQVHQIYGTNSHGERDNKQEWLANQICYECYKAQQQAERDAKNAESAKANAEAHLPTLTGTPKQIAWAETIRAEKIKN
;
A
#
# COMPACT_ATOMS: atom_id res chain seq x y z
N MET A 1 -14.61 -20.85 -14.53
CA MET A 1 -13.79 -19.98 -13.65
C MET A 1 -12.65 -20.83 -13.11
N ALA A 2 -11.40 -20.36 -13.21
CA ALA A 2 -10.23 -21.15 -12.80
C ALA A 2 -9.43 -20.41 -11.72
N LYS A 3 -9.04 -21.16 -10.69
CA LYS A 3 -8.15 -20.70 -9.62
C LYS A 3 -6.74 -21.15 -9.96
N TYR A 4 -5.78 -20.24 -9.84
CA TYR A 4 -4.38 -20.49 -10.14
C TYR A 4 -3.54 -20.19 -8.91
N THR A 5 -2.71 -21.15 -8.51
CA THR A 5 -1.72 -20.96 -7.45
C THR A 5 -0.45 -20.39 -8.09
N ILE A 6 -0.12 -19.14 -7.77
CA ILE A 6 0.99 -18.41 -8.39
C ILE A 6 2.03 -18.09 -7.33
N LYS A 7 3.31 -18.35 -7.63
CA LYS A 7 4.44 -17.92 -6.82
C LYS A 7 4.91 -16.54 -7.29
N HIS A 8 4.87 -15.58 -6.38
CA HIS A 8 5.30 -14.20 -6.62
C HIS A 8 6.82 -14.03 -6.46
N ILE A 9 7.37 -12.91 -6.94
CA ILE A 9 8.81 -12.59 -6.81
C ILE A 9 9.26 -12.49 -5.34
N CYS A 10 8.34 -12.15 -4.44
CA CYS A 10 8.62 -12.11 -3.00
C CYS A 10 8.69 -13.51 -2.35
N GLY A 11 8.54 -14.58 -3.14
CA GLY A 11 8.62 -15.99 -2.69
C GLY A 11 7.30 -16.58 -2.19
N HIS A 12 6.30 -15.74 -1.90
CA HIS A 12 4.98 -16.19 -1.42
C HIS A 12 4.10 -16.75 -2.54
N THR A 13 3.36 -17.81 -2.23
CA THR A 13 2.33 -18.38 -3.12
C THR A 13 0.95 -17.86 -2.74
N GLN A 14 0.20 -17.35 -3.72
CA GLN A 14 -1.17 -16.90 -3.55
C GLN A 14 -2.10 -17.55 -4.57
N VAL A 15 -3.33 -17.82 -4.15
CA VAL A 15 -4.38 -18.34 -5.04
C VAL A 15 -5.10 -17.15 -5.66
N HIS A 16 -4.98 -16.99 -6.97
CA HIS A 16 -5.65 -15.95 -7.74
C HIS A 16 -6.78 -16.56 -8.55
N GLN A 17 -7.94 -15.93 -8.51
CA GLN A 17 -9.03 -16.24 -9.42
C GLN A 17 -8.94 -15.32 -10.63
N ILE A 18 -8.66 -15.91 -11.80
CA ILE A 18 -8.52 -15.15 -13.05
C ILE A 18 -9.83 -15.26 -13.83
N TYR A 19 -10.43 -14.10 -14.10
CA TYR A 19 -11.64 -13.96 -14.89
C TYR A 19 -11.29 -13.72 -16.37
N GLY A 20 -12.21 -14.05 -17.26
CA GLY A 20 -12.04 -13.89 -18.71
C GLY A 20 -11.94 -15.20 -19.49
N THR A 21 -12.01 -15.09 -20.82
CA THR A 21 -11.76 -16.18 -21.77
C THR A 21 -10.27 -16.55 -21.78
N ASN A 22 -9.93 -17.75 -22.27
CA ASN A 22 -8.53 -18.10 -22.55
C ASN A 22 -8.28 -18.36 -24.04
N SER A 23 -9.15 -17.84 -24.91
CA SER A 23 -9.07 -18.09 -26.35
C SER A 23 -7.78 -17.53 -26.98
N HIS A 24 -7.17 -16.52 -26.34
CA HIS A 24 -5.93 -15.88 -26.78
C HIS A 24 -4.81 -15.91 -25.71
N GLY A 25 -4.86 -16.87 -24.76
CA GLY A 25 -3.83 -16.98 -23.70
C GLY A 25 -3.86 -15.86 -22.65
N GLU A 26 -4.97 -15.12 -22.53
CA GLU A 26 -5.12 -14.00 -21.60
C GLU A 26 -4.87 -14.40 -20.14
N ARG A 27 -5.24 -15.63 -19.77
CA ARG A 27 -5.03 -16.14 -18.41
C ARG A 27 -3.57 -16.47 -18.15
N ASP A 28 -2.89 -17.06 -19.14
CA ASP A 28 -1.47 -17.41 -19.05
C ASP A 28 -0.63 -16.12 -18.90
N ASN A 29 -0.90 -15.11 -19.74
CA ASN A 29 -0.27 -13.78 -19.62
C ASN A 29 -0.52 -13.15 -18.24
N LYS A 30 -1.74 -13.29 -17.69
CA LYS A 30 -2.07 -12.76 -16.36
C LYS A 30 -1.31 -13.50 -15.25
N GLN A 31 -1.13 -14.82 -15.38
CA GLN A 31 -0.35 -15.61 -14.44
C GLN A 31 1.13 -15.19 -14.44
N GLU A 32 1.72 -15.00 -15.62
CA GLU A 32 3.10 -14.52 -15.77
C GLU A 32 3.29 -13.13 -15.20
N TRP A 33 2.35 -12.22 -15.47
CA TRP A 33 2.38 -10.89 -14.87
C TRP A 33 2.34 -10.96 -13.34
N LEU A 34 1.43 -11.75 -12.76
CA LEU A 34 1.32 -11.93 -11.31
C LEU A 34 2.59 -12.54 -10.72
N ALA A 35 3.22 -13.50 -11.39
CA ALA A 35 4.47 -14.11 -10.95
C ALA A 35 5.62 -13.08 -10.84
N ASN A 36 5.60 -12.06 -11.70
CA ASN A 36 6.57 -10.95 -11.70
C ASN A 36 6.21 -9.80 -10.72
N GLN A 37 5.08 -9.87 -10.02
CA GLN A 37 4.70 -8.88 -9.00
C GLN A 37 4.97 -9.40 -7.59
N ILE A 38 5.13 -8.48 -6.62
CA ILE A 38 5.05 -8.84 -5.19
C ILE A 38 3.63 -9.30 -4.84
N CYS A 39 3.51 -10.14 -3.82
CA CYS A 39 2.20 -10.60 -3.36
C CYS A 39 1.41 -9.47 -2.68
N TYR A 40 0.09 -9.63 -2.59
CA TYR A 40 -0.79 -8.61 -2.00
C TYR A 40 -0.43 -8.25 -0.55
N GLU A 41 -0.02 -9.23 0.26
CA GLU A 41 0.37 -9.01 1.65
C GLU A 41 1.65 -8.17 1.76
N CYS A 42 2.67 -8.46 0.93
CA CYS A 42 3.88 -7.66 0.87
C CYS A 42 3.62 -6.24 0.38
N TYR A 43 2.76 -6.08 -0.63
CA TYR A 43 2.36 -4.77 -1.11
C TYR A 43 1.64 -3.96 -0.03
N LYS A 44 0.73 -4.59 0.72
CA LYS A 44 0.02 -3.96 1.83
C LYS A 44 0.98 -3.56 2.96
N ALA A 45 1.95 -4.41 3.30
CA ALA A 45 2.97 -4.10 4.30
C ALA A 45 3.84 -2.91 3.86
N GLN A 46 4.26 -2.86 2.60
CA GLN A 46 5.02 -1.75 2.05
C GLN A 46 4.23 -0.44 2.10
N GLN A 47 2.95 -0.45 1.68
CA GLN A 47 2.10 0.73 1.79
C GLN A 47 1.88 1.19 3.24
N GLN A 48 1.75 0.25 4.17
CA GLN A 48 1.60 0.60 5.59
C GLN A 48 2.87 1.27 6.11
N ALA A 49 4.04 0.71 5.82
CA ALA A 49 5.33 1.28 6.22
C ALA A 49 5.56 2.68 5.61
N GLU A 50 5.19 2.89 4.35
CA GLU A 50 5.28 4.21 3.71
C GLU A 50 4.36 5.24 4.38
N ARG A 51 3.12 4.85 4.70
CA ARG A 51 2.18 5.72 5.42
C ARG A 51 2.68 6.06 6.82
N ASP A 52 3.24 5.09 7.54
CA ASP A 52 3.77 5.30 8.88
C ASP A 52 5.01 6.20 8.85
N ALA A 53 5.87 6.05 7.85
CA ALA A 53 7.02 6.94 7.62
C ALA A 53 6.57 8.38 7.32
N LYS A 54 5.58 8.56 6.43
CA LYS A 54 5.03 9.88 6.09
C LYS A 54 4.33 10.55 7.28
N ASN A 55 3.61 9.78 8.09
CA ASN A 55 3.00 10.28 9.32
C ASN A 55 4.07 10.74 10.32
N ALA A 56 5.14 9.95 10.50
CA ALA A 56 6.25 10.32 11.38
C ALA A 56 6.97 11.59 10.90
N GLU A 57 7.17 11.76 9.59
CA GLU A 57 7.70 13.01 9.01
C GLU A 57 6.76 14.19 9.29
N SER A 58 5.46 14.01 9.07
CA SER A 58 4.46 15.06 9.29
C SER A 58 4.37 15.46 10.76
N ALA A 59 4.41 14.50 11.69
CA ALA A 59 4.47 14.75 13.13
C ALA A 59 5.71 15.56 13.52
N LYS A 60 6.88 15.22 12.96
CA LYS A 60 8.12 15.99 13.18
C LYS A 60 8.01 17.42 12.67
N ALA A 61 7.57 17.61 11.43
CA ALA A 61 7.40 18.95 10.84
C ALA A 61 6.43 19.82 11.66
N ASN A 62 5.36 19.23 12.18
CA ASN A 62 4.40 19.93 13.04
C ASN A 62 4.99 20.29 14.41
N ALA A 63 5.83 19.43 14.99
CA ALA A 63 6.54 19.70 16.22
C ALA A 63 7.57 20.82 16.05
N GLU A 64 8.31 20.82 14.93
CA GLU A 64 9.25 21.89 14.56
C GLU A 64 8.53 23.23 14.31
N ALA A 65 7.30 23.19 13.79
CA ALA A 65 6.44 24.37 13.66
C ALA A 65 5.73 24.77 14.96
N HIS A 66 6.05 24.14 16.10
CA HIS A 66 5.45 24.39 17.41
C HIS A 66 3.91 24.33 17.43
N LEU A 67 3.32 23.49 16.59
CA LEU A 67 1.87 23.33 16.52
C LEU A 67 1.33 22.54 17.72
N PRO A 68 0.11 22.85 18.20
CA PRO A 68 -0.47 22.18 19.35
C PRO A 68 -0.72 20.69 19.08
N THR A 69 -0.52 19.86 20.11
CA THR A 69 -0.76 18.42 20.08
C THR A 69 -2.21 18.11 19.71
N LEU A 70 -2.40 17.17 18.79
CA LEU A 70 -3.73 16.73 18.37
C LEU A 70 -4.26 15.63 19.29
N THR A 71 -5.54 15.71 19.62
CA THR A 71 -6.25 14.69 20.40
C THR A 71 -7.35 14.06 19.54
N GLY A 72 -7.35 12.74 19.42
CA GLY A 72 -8.34 12.02 18.62
C GLY A 72 -7.94 10.57 18.38
N THR A 73 -8.62 9.90 17.46
CA THR A 73 -8.21 8.55 17.05
C THR A 73 -6.88 8.60 16.28
N PRO A 74 -6.08 7.52 16.28
CA PRO A 74 -4.81 7.49 15.54
C PRO A 74 -4.95 7.87 14.06
N LYS A 75 -6.06 7.47 13.42
CA LYS A 75 -6.35 7.83 12.02
C LYS A 75 -6.64 9.32 11.84
N GLN A 76 -7.37 9.94 12.77
CA GLN A 76 -7.66 11.38 12.73
C GLN A 76 -6.40 12.20 12.95
N ILE A 77 -5.55 11.79 13.90
CA ILE A 77 -4.28 12.45 14.19
C ILE A 77 -3.38 12.40 12.96
N ALA A 78 -3.12 11.21 12.41
CA ALA A 78 -2.29 11.04 11.22
C ALA A 78 -2.78 11.89 10.02
N TRP A 79 -4.09 11.92 9.79
CA TRP A 79 -4.69 12.73 8.72
C TRP A 79 -4.51 14.23 8.96
N ALA A 80 -4.78 14.71 10.18
CA ALA A 80 -4.62 16.11 10.53
C ALA A 80 -3.14 16.55 10.54
N GLU A 81 -2.22 15.68 10.95
CA GLU A 81 -0.78 15.93 10.87
C GLU A 81 -0.31 16.08 9.43
N THR A 82 -0.80 15.21 8.54
CA THR A 82 -0.50 15.26 7.10
C THR A 82 -0.97 16.59 6.49
N ILE A 83 -2.21 17.01 6.79
CA ILE A 83 -2.74 18.30 6.30
C ILE A 83 -1.92 19.47 6.82
N ARG A 84 -1.55 19.47 8.10
CA ARG A 84 -0.74 20.55 8.68
C ARG A 84 0.63 20.63 8.02
N ALA A 85 1.30 19.49 7.82
CA ALA A 85 2.59 19.44 7.15
C ALA A 85 2.51 19.93 5.68
N GLU A 86 1.45 19.57 4.95
CA GLU A 86 1.20 20.08 3.59
C GLU A 86 0.97 21.60 3.57
N LYS A 87 0.34 22.17 4.59
CA LYS A 87 0.13 23.62 4.71
C LYS A 87 1.37 24.41 5.16
N ILE A 88 2.30 23.78 5.86
CA ILE A 88 3.59 24.42 6.22
C ILE A 88 4.53 24.48 5.01
N LYS A 89 4.50 23.45 4.14
CA LYS A 89 5.37 23.37 2.95
C LYS A 89 4.94 24.31 1.81
N ASN A 90 3.76 24.94 1.90
CA ASN A 90 3.14 25.78 0.85
C ASN A 90 3.12 27.25 1.28
#